data_AF-A0AAD8YI49-F1
#
_entry.id   AF-A0AAD8YI49-F1
#
_cell.length_a   1.000
_cell.length_b   1.000
_cell.length_c   1.000
_cell.angle_alpha   90.00
_cell.angle_beta   90.00
_cell.angle_gamma   90.00
#
_symmetry.space_group_name_H-M   'P 1'
#
loop_
_entity.id
_entity.type
_entity.pdbx_description
1 polymer ?
#
loop_
_entity_poly.entity_id
_entity_poly.type
_entity_poly.pdbx_seq_one_letter_code
_entity_poly.pdbx_strand_id
1 'polypeptide(L)'
;MMIPLASCLRRAWSGQPKPSSPLRNTALSEDVATRPSTLATVATSFPSPASADDEELIDCYFGCGCFWHVQHEFVEAERKILGRSDDQITSRAGYAGGKAGALDGKVCYHNAGNVADYGKLGHAEVVSMRIPSSKFYDFADGFRPDQFGDRGTEYRNLVGIPGGKSRDKLDFAVGKGDDRDVPKVSFIMDTSEYPSFVGEQYHQFHDGFAFGENYPNSYNSLASAFAKKGEDFGKCPNGSLGIGLGGL
;
A
#
# COMPACT_ATOMS: atom_id res chain seq x y z
N MET A 1 -24.74 4.12 4.61
CA MET A 1 -24.57 3.44 3.31
C MET A 1 -23.13 2.94 3.30
N MET A 2 -22.91 1.63 3.51
CA MET A 2 -21.57 1.07 3.71
C MET A 2 -20.87 0.92 2.36
N ILE A 3 -19.81 1.69 2.14
CA ILE A 3 -18.84 1.44 1.08
C ILE A 3 -17.93 0.30 1.61
N PRO A 4 -17.65 -0.76 0.84
CA PRO A 4 -16.82 -1.86 1.32
C PRO A 4 -15.40 -1.36 1.62
N LEU A 5 -14.95 -1.58 2.86
CA LEU A 5 -13.59 -1.33 3.32
C LEU A 5 -12.58 -2.09 2.44
N ALA A 6 -11.54 -1.37 2.02
CA ALA A 6 -10.54 -1.73 1.01
C ALA A 6 -11.18 -1.88 -0.37
N SER A 7 -11.14 -0.77 -1.13
CA SER A 7 -11.62 -0.71 -2.51
C SER A 7 -10.51 -0.30 -3.51
N CYS A 8 -9.44 -1.10 -3.68
CA CYS A 8 -8.57 -1.03 -4.86
C CYS A 8 -8.14 -2.41 -5.37
N LEU A 9 -8.51 -2.71 -6.63
CA LEU A 9 -8.08 -3.81 -7.52
C LEU A 9 -8.84 -5.18 -7.52
N ARG A 10 -10.01 -5.28 -8.18
CA ARG A 10 -10.44 -6.51 -8.89
C ARG A 10 -11.52 -6.30 -9.96
N ARG A 11 -11.17 -6.63 -11.22
CA ARG A 11 -12.04 -7.42 -12.12
C ARG A 11 -11.25 -8.06 -13.28
N ALA A 12 -10.46 -9.07 -12.97
CA ALA A 12 -10.00 -10.03 -13.96
C ALA A 12 -9.82 -11.41 -13.28
N TRP A 13 -10.93 -12.06 -12.92
CA TRP A 13 -10.97 -13.50 -12.63
C TRP A 13 -12.42 -13.96 -12.46
N SER A 14 -13.12 -14.25 -13.55
CA SER A 14 -14.41 -14.97 -13.48
C SER A 14 -14.39 -16.28 -14.27
N GLY A 15 -13.23 -16.92 -14.40
CA GLY A 15 -13.19 -18.22 -15.06
C GLY A 15 -11.85 -18.91 -14.99
N GLN A 16 -11.62 -19.71 -13.94
CA GLN A 16 -10.96 -21.01 -14.03
C GLN A 16 -11.32 -21.87 -12.79
N PRO A 17 -11.42 -23.21 -12.94
CA PRO A 17 -11.93 -24.13 -11.93
C PRO A 17 -10.92 -24.43 -10.80
N LYS A 18 -11.45 -24.76 -9.61
CA LYS A 18 -10.70 -25.09 -8.40
C LYS A 18 -9.70 -26.25 -8.62
N PRO A 19 -8.45 -26.16 -8.13
CA PRO A 19 -7.54 -27.30 -8.10
C PRO A 19 -8.04 -28.35 -7.09
N SER A 20 -8.10 -29.59 -7.53
CA SER A 20 -8.41 -30.77 -6.72
C SER A 20 -7.26 -31.11 -5.76
N SER A 21 -7.63 -31.47 -4.53
CA SER A 21 -6.76 -31.88 -3.42
C SER A 21 -5.77 -33.01 -3.77
N PRO A 22 -4.60 -33.08 -3.13
CA PRO A 22 -3.63 -34.14 -3.39
C PRO A 22 -4.05 -35.48 -2.77
N LEU A 23 -3.79 -36.54 -3.53
CA LEU A 23 -3.99 -37.95 -3.19
C LEU A 23 -3.06 -38.38 -2.04
N ARG A 24 -3.63 -39.16 -1.11
CA ARG A 24 -2.92 -39.93 -0.09
C ARG A 24 -2.00 -40.95 -0.75
N ASN A 25 -0.74 -41.01 -0.32
CA ASN A 25 0.11 -42.18 -0.51
C ASN A 25 0.35 -42.88 0.83
N THR A 26 -0.18 -44.09 0.93
CA THR A 26 0.20 -45.14 1.85
C THR A 26 1.48 -45.81 1.36
N ALA A 27 2.46 -46.02 2.24
CA ALA A 27 3.43 -47.10 2.11
C ALA A 27 3.94 -47.53 3.49
N LEU A 28 3.81 -48.83 3.73
CA LEU A 28 4.35 -49.61 4.84
C LEU A 28 5.87 -49.80 4.64
N SER A 29 6.63 -49.91 5.73
CA SER A 29 7.46 -51.11 5.96
C SER A 29 8.04 -51.09 7.38
N GLU A 30 7.97 -52.26 8.00
CA GLU A 30 8.57 -52.63 9.28
C GLU A 30 10.07 -52.83 9.12
N ASP A 31 10.85 -52.54 10.17
CA ASP A 31 12.03 -53.32 10.52
C ASP A 31 12.33 -53.20 12.01
N VAL A 32 12.39 -54.37 12.67
CA VAL A 32 12.66 -54.55 14.10
C VAL A 32 14.16 -54.73 14.29
N ALA A 33 14.79 -53.84 15.06
CA ALA A 33 16.14 -54.06 15.57
C ALA A 33 16.25 -53.57 17.02
N THR A 34 16.31 -54.54 17.94
CA THR A 34 16.42 -54.38 19.38
C THR A 34 17.83 -53.91 19.77
N ARG A 35 17.94 -52.74 20.42
CA ARG A 35 19.17 -52.26 21.08
C ARG A 35 18.87 -51.56 22.41
N PRO A 36 19.79 -51.63 23.40
CA PRO A 36 19.52 -51.32 24.80
C PRO A 36 19.34 -49.82 25.07
N SER A 37 18.40 -49.51 25.98
CA SER A 37 18.04 -48.17 26.42
C SER A 37 19.18 -47.45 27.14
N THR A 38 19.75 -46.44 26.50
CA THR A 38 20.34 -45.28 27.17
C THR A 38 19.25 -44.21 27.31
N LEU A 39 18.88 -43.85 28.54
CA LEU A 39 18.06 -42.68 28.83
C LEU A 39 18.84 -41.42 28.44
N ALA A 40 18.70 -40.99 27.19
CA ALA A 40 19.01 -39.63 26.78
C ALA A 40 17.74 -38.81 26.98
N THR A 41 17.77 -37.86 27.90
CA THR A 41 16.72 -36.84 28.05
C THR A 41 16.75 -35.97 26.80
N VAL A 42 15.99 -36.36 25.77
CA VAL A 42 15.73 -35.52 24.61
C VAL A 42 14.85 -34.38 25.10
N ALA A 43 15.47 -33.22 25.33
CA ALA A 43 14.72 -31.98 25.43
C ALA A 43 14.02 -31.76 24.09
N THR A 44 12.74 -32.12 24.02
CA THR A 44 11.88 -31.73 22.91
C THR A 44 11.70 -30.22 23.00
N SER A 45 12.55 -29.48 22.28
CA SER A 45 12.27 -28.10 21.92
C SER A 45 11.03 -28.12 21.03
N PHE A 46 9.86 -27.98 21.62
CA PHE A 46 8.65 -27.68 20.88
C PHE A 46 8.89 -26.37 20.14
N PRO A 47 8.78 -26.32 18.79
CA PRO A 47 8.78 -25.06 18.09
C PRO A 47 7.62 -24.24 18.64
N SER A 48 7.92 -23.10 19.26
CA SER A 48 6.92 -22.13 19.63
C SER A 48 6.13 -21.76 18.36
N PRO A 49 4.79 -21.71 18.41
CA PRO A 49 4.03 -21.15 17.31
C PRO A 49 4.55 -19.72 17.06
N ALA A 50 4.96 -19.42 15.84
CA ALA A 50 5.32 -18.06 15.46
C ALA A 50 4.14 -17.15 15.79
N SER A 51 4.36 -16.14 16.64
CA SER A 51 3.34 -15.14 16.89
C SER A 51 3.05 -14.44 15.56
N ALA A 52 1.78 -14.11 15.30
CA ALA A 52 1.43 -13.25 14.18
C ALA A 52 2.13 -11.87 14.23
N ASP A 53 2.76 -11.54 15.35
CA ASP A 53 3.55 -10.32 15.58
C ASP A 53 4.98 -10.38 14.99
N ASP A 54 5.47 -11.55 14.57
CA ASP A 54 6.83 -11.71 14.02
C ASP A 54 6.87 -11.72 12.49
N GLU A 55 5.76 -11.43 11.82
CA GLU A 55 5.76 -11.35 10.35
C GLU A 55 6.49 -10.09 9.87
N GLU A 56 7.46 -10.28 8.98
CA GLU A 56 8.22 -9.19 8.36
C GLU A 56 7.27 -8.22 7.64
N LEU A 57 7.32 -6.95 8.07
CA LEU A 57 6.61 -5.87 7.40
C LEU A 57 7.33 -5.53 6.09
N ILE A 58 6.55 -5.42 5.03
CA ILE A 58 7.03 -4.93 3.73
C ILE A 58 6.63 -3.46 3.55
N ASP A 59 7.51 -2.68 2.94
CA ASP A 59 7.18 -1.35 2.42
C ASP A 59 6.52 -1.52 1.04
N CYS A 60 5.26 -1.13 0.93
CA CYS A 60 4.48 -1.20 -0.29
C CYS A 60 3.72 0.10 -0.54
N TYR A 61 3.19 0.29 -1.74
CA TYR A 61 2.29 1.41 -2.02
C TYR A 61 1.17 1.03 -2.98
N PHE A 62 0.08 1.80 -2.94
CA PHE A 62 -1.10 1.61 -3.78
C PHE A 62 -1.53 2.96 -4.36
N GLY A 63 -1.63 3.06 -5.68
CA GLY A 63 -2.21 4.21 -6.38
C GLY A 63 -3.45 3.78 -7.16
N CYS A 64 -4.51 4.59 -7.07
CA CYS A 64 -5.86 4.18 -7.42
C CYS A 64 -6.81 5.39 -7.47
N GLY A 65 -6.36 6.51 -8.05
CA GLY A 65 -7.08 7.79 -7.99
C GLY A 65 -6.49 8.74 -6.96
N CYS A 66 -7.31 9.70 -6.50
CA CYS A 66 -6.88 10.72 -5.56
C CYS A 66 -6.45 10.10 -4.23
N PHE A 67 -5.22 10.38 -3.80
CA PHE A 67 -4.66 9.81 -2.59
C PHE A 67 -5.37 10.23 -1.28
N TRP A 68 -6.23 11.26 -1.29
CA TRP A 68 -6.93 11.72 -0.08
C TRP A 68 -8.00 10.72 0.34
N HIS A 69 -8.82 10.30 -0.63
CA HIS A 69 -9.78 9.23 -0.43
C HIS A 69 -9.07 7.91 -0.13
N VAL A 70 -8.06 7.57 -0.94
CA VAL A 70 -7.35 6.29 -0.82
C VAL A 70 -6.64 6.17 0.52
N GLN A 71 -6.06 7.26 1.04
CA GLN A 71 -5.41 7.26 2.36
C GLN A 71 -6.43 6.99 3.47
N HIS A 72 -7.60 7.63 3.43
CA HIS A 72 -8.64 7.39 4.41
C HIS A 72 -9.04 5.91 4.45
N GLU A 73 -9.34 5.33 3.28
CA GLU A 73 -9.72 3.91 3.19
C GLU A 73 -8.63 2.97 3.70
N PHE A 74 -7.35 3.30 3.48
CA PHE A 74 -6.25 2.50 4.01
C PHE A 74 -6.03 2.67 5.51
N VAL A 75 -6.25 3.85 6.07
CA VAL A 75 -6.23 4.05 7.53
C VAL A 75 -7.33 3.21 8.19
N GLU A 76 -8.55 3.20 7.63
CA GLU A 76 -9.64 2.37 8.12
C GLU A 76 -9.32 0.87 7.97
N ALA A 77 -8.68 0.47 6.88
CA ALA A 77 -8.21 -0.90 6.68
C ALA A 77 -7.13 -1.30 7.69
N GLU A 78 -6.17 -0.43 8.00
CA GLU A 78 -5.15 -0.67 9.05
C GLU A 78 -5.79 -0.86 10.43
N ARG A 79 -6.78 -0.03 10.78
CA ARG A 79 -7.56 -0.18 12.02
C ARG A 79 -8.30 -1.51 12.06
N LYS A 80 -8.99 -1.88 10.99
CA LYS A 80 -9.89 -3.04 10.96
C LYS A 80 -9.15 -4.38 10.77
N ILE A 81 -8.18 -4.42 9.86
CA ILE A 81 -7.50 -5.66 9.44
C ILE A 81 -6.28 -5.93 10.32
N LEU A 82 -5.55 -4.88 10.69
CA LEU A 82 -4.31 -4.99 11.46
C LEU A 82 -4.49 -4.60 12.94
N GLY A 83 -5.64 -4.05 13.33
CA GLY A 83 -5.90 -3.65 14.71
C GLY A 83 -5.06 -2.45 15.17
N ARG A 84 -4.53 -1.63 14.24
CA ARG A 84 -3.65 -0.51 14.57
C ARG A 84 -4.40 0.62 15.28
N SER A 85 -3.78 1.16 16.33
CA SER A 85 -4.16 2.44 16.90
C SER A 85 -3.64 3.61 16.05
N ASP A 86 -4.15 4.82 16.31
CA ASP A 86 -3.82 6.04 15.57
C ASP A 86 -2.31 6.33 15.48
N ASP A 87 -1.55 5.99 16.52
CA ASP A 87 -0.10 6.16 16.56
C ASP A 87 0.70 5.08 15.83
N GLN A 88 0.04 3.99 15.42
CA GLN A 88 0.62 2.88 14.68
C GLN A 88 0.29 2.93 13.18
N ILE A 89 -0.56 3.86 12.74
CA ILE A 89 -0.97 4.04 11.35
C ILE A 89 0.24 4.38 10.46
N THR A 90 0.41 3.61 9.39
CA THR A 90 1.56 3.73 8.48
C THR A 90 1.20 4.28 7.11
N SER A 91 -0.10 4.41 6.81
CA SER A 91 -0.60 4.97 5.55
C SER A 91 -0.14 6.42 5.37
N ARG A 92 0.61 6.70 4.29
CA ARG A 92 1.08 8.05 3.91
C ARG A 92 0.79 8.34 2.45
N ALA A 93 0.11 9.44 2.19
CA ALA A 93 -0.08 9.96 0.84
C ALA A 93 1.27 10.38 0.25
N GLY A 94 1.48 10.15 -1.04
CA GLY A 94 2.73 10.46 -1.70
C GLY A 94 2.73 10.15 -3.19
N TYR A 95 3.93 10.03 -3.75
CA TYR A 95 4.16 9.96 -5.19
C TYR A 95 5.06 8.78 -5.53
N ALA A 96 4.69 7.98 -6.53
CA ALA A 96 5.53 6.86 -6.98
C ALA A 96 5.30 6.50 -8.45
N GLY A 97 6.13 5.59 -8.95
CA GLY A 97 5.96 4.99 -10.27
C GLY A 97 6.45 5.85 -11.44
N GLY A 98 7.14 6.96 -11.21
CA GLY A 98 7.83 7.74 -12.24
C GLY A 98 9.28 7.30 -12.41
N LYS A 99 9.84 7.45 -13.62
CA LYS A 99 11.25 7.11 -13.92
C LYS A 99 12.24 8.17 -13.47
N ALA A 100 11.80 9.41 -13.38
CA ALA A 100 12.69 10.52 -13.06
C ALA A 100 13.14 10.51 -11.59
N GLY A 101 12.57 9.62 -10.75
CA GLY A 101 12.91 9.51 -9.34
C GLY A 101 12.58 10.80 -8.59
N ALA A 102 13.46 11.19 -7.67
CA ALA A 102 13.37 12.46 -6.97
C ALA A 102 14.33 13.49 -7.57
N LEU A 103 13.89 14.76 -7.61
CA LEU A 103 14.75 15.90 -7.93
C LEU A 103 15.24 16.51 -6.62
N ASP A 104 16.55 16.54 -6.39
CA ASP A 104 17.16 16.98 -5.12
C ASP A 104 16.62 16.25 -3.88
N GLY A 105 16.32 14.96 -4.03
CA GLY A 105 15.81 14.12 -2.93
C GLY A 105 14.34 14.36 -2.58
N LYS A 106 13.60 15.15 -3.37
CA LYS A 106 12.16 15.41 -3.18
C LYS A 106 11.34 15.15 -4.44
N VAL A 107 10.06 14.89 -4.23
CA VAL A 107 8.99 14.89 -5.22
C VAL A 107 7.86 15.71 -4.61
N CYS A 108 7.37 16.70 -5.32
CA CYS A 108 6.49 17.73 -4.81
C CYS A 108 5.16 17.75 -5.56
N TYR A 109 4.12 18.18 -4.86
CA TYR A 109 2.86 18.50 -5.51
C TYR A 109 3.01 19.67 -6.49
N HIS A 110 1.97 19.88 -7.29
CA HIS A 110 1.89 20.97 -8.23
C HIS A 110 2.20 22.31 -7.57
N ASN A 111 3.20 23.00 -8.11
CA ASN A 111 3.67 24.29 -7.62
C ASN A 111 4.01 25.20 -8.80
N ALA A 112 3.86 26.52 -8.62
CA ALA A 112 4.03 27.50 -9.69
C ALA A 112 5.42 27.47 -10.36
N GLY A 113 6.45 27.05 -9.60
CA GLY A 113 7.82 26.90 -10.09
C GLY A 113 8.10 25.59 -10.82
N ASN A 114 7.16 24.63 -10.81
CA ASN A 114 7.35 23.25 -11.27
C ASN A 114 8.58 22.56 -10.65
N VAL A 115 8.93 22.95 -9.42
CA VAL A 115 10.06 22.40 -8.69
C VAL A 115 9.69 20.99 -8.28
N ALA A 116 10.43 20.00 -8.79
CA ALA A 116 10.23 18.59 -8.48
C ALA A 116 8.77 18.10 -8.61
N ASP A 117 8.01 18.70 -9.54
CA ASP A 117 6.59 18.40 -9.75
C ASP A 117 6.39 16.91 -10.09
N TYR A 118 5.59 16.20 -9.28
CA TYR A 118 5.45 14.75 -9.37
C TYR A 118 4.91 14.29 -10.73
N GLY A 119 3.97 15.03 -11.30
CA GLY A 119 3.38 14.77 -12.61
C GLY A 119 4.41 14.88 -13.72
N LYS A 120 5.24 15.93 -13.71
CA LYS A 120 6.36 16.08 -14.65
C LYS A 120 7.45 15.05 -14.48
N LEU A 121 7.64 14.54 -13.27
CA LEU A 121 8.56 13.44 -12.96
C LEU A 121 7.95 12.07 -13.31
N GLY A 122 6.69 12.02 -13.77
CA GLY A 122 5.98 10.83 -14.23
C GLY A 122 5.39 9.97 -13.11
N HIS A 123 5.38 10.48 -11.87
CA HIS A 123 4.78 9.80 -10.74
C HIS A 123 3.25 9.83 -10.81
N ALA A 124 2.63 8.94 -10.05
CA ALA A 124 1.22 8.97 -9.71
C ALA A 124 1.06 9.19 -8.21
N GLU A 125 -0.12 9.68 -7.83
CA GLU A 125 -0.58 9.68 -6.45
C GLU A 125 -0.71 8.24 -5.93
N VAL A 126 -0.09 7.99 -4.79
CA VAL A 126 -0.11 6.70 -4.10
C VAL A 126 -0.26 6.89 -2.60
N VAL A 127 -0.60 5.81 -1.92
CA VAL A 127 -0.47 5.68 -0.47
C VAL A 127 0.56 4.61 -0.17
N SER A 128 1.67 5.01 0.45
CA SER A 128 2.70 4.12 0.97
C SER A 128 2.31 3.58 2.34
N MET A 129 2.61 2.31 2.61
CA MET A 129 2.22 1.58 3.80
C MET A 129 3.29 0.57 4.21
N ARG A 130 3.29 0.20 5.49
CA ARG A 130 4.07 -0.90 6.05
C ARG A 130 3.15 -1.98 6.57
N ILE A 131 3.01 -3.09 5.86
CA ILE A 131 2.05 -4.16 6.21
C ILE A 131 2.73 -5.52 6.24
N PRO A 132 2.18 -6.50 6.99
CA PRO A 132 2.66 -7.88 6.89
C PRO A 132 2.50 -8.39 5.45
N SER A 133 3.52 -9.09 4.93
CA SER A 133 3.54 -9.58 3.54
C SER A 133 2.33 -10.45 3.17
N SER A 134 1.77 -11.18 4.13
CA SER A 134 0.60 -12.05 4.01
C SER A 134 -0.69 -11.26 3.81
N LYS A 135 -0.72 -10.01 4.30
CA LYS A 135 -1.87 -9.10 4.26
C LYS A 135 -1.95 -8.28 2.99
N PHE A 136 -0.93 -8.26 2.15
CA PHE A 136 -0.93 -7.46 0.90
C PHE A 136 -2.22 -7.58 0.08
N TYR A 137 -2.76 -8.79 -0.08
CA TYR A 137 -3.97 -8.98 -0.87
C TYR A 137 -5.25 -8.53 -0.17
N ASP A 138 -5.26 -8.43 1.16
CA ASP A 138 -6.38 -7.88 1.91
C ASP A 138 -6.49 -6.36 1.69
N PHE A 139 -5.39 -5.71 1.29
CA PHE A 139 -5.31 -4.29 0.93
C PHE A 139 -5.43 -4.05 -0.59
N ALA A 140 -5.20 -5.07 -1.41
CA ALA A 140 -5.22 -5.00 -2.87
C ALA A 140 -6.55 -5.49 -3.49
N ASP A 141 -7.68 -5.36 -2.79
CA ASP A 141 -9.02 -5.69 -3.34
C ASP A 141 -9.85 -4.42 -3.56
N GLY A 142 -10.48 -4.27 -4.75
CA GLY A 142 -11.48 -3.23 -5.04
C GLY A 142 -11.44 -2.43 -6.34
N PHE A 143 -11.90 -1.17 -6.38
CA PHE A 143 -12.09 -0.44 -7.64
C PHE A 143 -11.84 1.06 -7.51
N ARG A 144 -11.02 1.62 -8.41
CA ARG A 144 -10.87 3.06 -8.58
C ARG A 144 -12.23 3.63 -9.01
N PRO A 145 -12.87 4.49 -8.21
CA PRO A 145 -14.24 4.94 -8.49
C PRO A 145 -14.31 5.89 -9.70
N ASP A 146 -13.18 6.38 -10.23
CA ASP A 146 -13.10 7.21 -11.45
C ASP A 146 -13.97 8.48 -11.36
N GLN A 147 -14.20 8.96 -10.13
CA GLN A 147 -15.11 10.07 -9.85
C GLN A 147 -14.39 11.41 -9.99
N PHE A 148 -15.12 12.42 -10.46
CA PHE A 148 -14.80 13.86 -10.40
C PHE A 148 -13.45 14.39 -10.93
N GLY A 149 -12.56 13.58 -11.51
CA GLY A 149 -11.30 14.09 -12.06
C GLY A 149 -10.11 13.16 -11.95
N ASP A 150 -10.24 12.03 -11.23
CA ASP A 150 -9.19 11.04 -10.98
C ASP A 150 -8.82 10.22 -12.23
N ARG A 151 -8.41 10.92 -13.29
CA ARG A 151 -8.02 10.38 -14.58
C ARG A 151 -6.76 11.06 -15.07
N GLY A 152 -5.94 10.29 -15.77
CA GLY A 152 -4.65 10.74 -16.23
C GLY A 152 -3.54 10.00 -15.52
N THR A 153 -2.32 10.18 -16.02
CA THR A 153 -1.14 9.44 -15.55
C THR A 153 -0.93 9.62 -14.05
N GLU A 154 -1.24 10.78 -13.52
CA GLU A 154 -1.13 11.10 -12.09
C GLU A 154 -2.07 10.30 -11.19
N TYR A 155 -3.17 9.76 -11.74
CA TYR A 155 -4.21 9.03 -10.99
C TYR A 155 -4.31 7.55 -11.38
N ARG A 156 -3.35 7.04 -12.16
CA ARG A 156 -3.36 5.68 -12.72
C ARG A 156 -3.34 4.62 -11.61
N ASN A 157 -3.78 3.41 -11.94
CA ASN A 157 -3.70 2.29 -11.01
C ASN A 157 -2.30 1.66 -11.02
N LEU A 158 -1.67 1.58 -9.86
CA LEU A 158 -0.36 0.95 -9.68
C LEU A 158 -0.22 0.43 -8.24
N VAL A 159 0.62 -0.59 -8.09
CA VAL A 159 1.01 -1.13 -6.78
C VAL A 159 2.51 -1.32 -6.74
N GLY A 160 3.14 -0.89 -5.67
CA GLY A 160 4.55 -1.14 -5.41
C GLY A 160 4.70 -2.25 -4.39
N ILE A 161 5.47 -3.28 -4.71
CA ILE A 161 5.85 -4.34 -3.77
C ILE A 161 7.33 -4.69 -3.98
N PRO A 162 8.08 -5.05 -2.91
CA PRO A 162 9.46 -5.50 -3.08
C PRO A 162 9.59 -6.63 -4.10
N GLY A 163 10.48 -6.44 -5.08
CA GLY A 163 10.75 -7.42 -6.14
C GLY A 163 9.78 -7.39 -7.33
N GLY A 164 8.74 -6.55 -7.30
CA GLY A 164 7.90 -6.19 -8.47
C GLY A 164 7.20 -7.33 -9.22
N LYS A 165 7.22 -8.56 -8.70
CA LYS A 165 6.77 -9.74 -9.45
C LYS A 165 5.33 -10.13 -9.14
N SER A 166 4.65 -10.52 -10.22
CA SER A 166 3.37 -11.24 -10.26
C SER A 166 3.23 -12.12 -9.04
N ARG A 167 2.35 -11.69 -8.16
CA ARG A 167 1.89 -12.49 -7.05
C ARG A 167 0.63 -13.15 -7.61
N ASP A 168 0.72 -14.43 -7.99
CA ASP A 168 -0.17 -15.28 -8.86
C ASP A 168 -1.71 -15.15 -8.74
N LYS A 169 -2.23 -14.28 -7.87
CA LYS A 169 -3.65 -14.06 -7.59
C LYS A 169 -4.25 -12.79 -8.22
N LEU A 170 -3.47 -11.92 -8.84
CA LEU A 170 -3.93 -10.66 -9.45
C LEU A 170 -3.32 -10.45 -10.84
N ASP A 171 -4.17 -10.11 -11.82
CA ASP A 171 -3.78 -9.79 -13.21
C ASP A 171 -3.16 -8.38 -13.27
N PHE A 172 -1.91 -8.26 -12.84
CA PHE A 172 -1.15 -7.03 -12.96
C PHE A 172 -0.37 -6.96 -14.27
N ALA A 173 -0.36 -5.79 -14.90
CA ALA A 173 0.62 -5.48 -15.92
C ALA A 173 1.95 -5.16 -15.23
N VAL A 174 3.07 -5.62 -15.79
CA VAL A 174 4.39 -5.20 -15.29
C VAL A 174 4.55 -3.71 -15.56
N GLY A 175 4.75 -2.94 -14.50
CA GLY A 175 5.02 -1.51 -14.58
C GLY A 175 6.44 -1.24 -15.00
N LYS A 176 6.63 -0.14 -15.73
CA LYS A 176 7.94 0.30 -16.24
C LYS A 176 8.21 1.77 -15.93
N GLY A 177 7.32 2.40 -15.19
CA GLY A 177 7.36 3.81 -14.85
C GLY A 177 6.85 4.71 -15.96
N ASP A 178 6.30 5.85 -15.55
CA ASP A 178 5.58 6.80 -16.43
C ASP A 178 4.46 6.11 -17.22
N ASP A 179 3.89 5.05 -16.64
CA ASP A 179 2.87 4.25 -17.30
C ASP A 179 1.63 5.09 -17.58
N ARG A 180 0.99 4.79 -18.71
CA ARG A 180 -0.27 5.44 -19.09
C ARG A 180 -1.38 5.06 -18.11
N ASP A 181 -2.37 5.94 -17.97
CA ASP A 181 -3.63 5.58 -17.31
C ASP A 181 -4.44 4.63 -18.21
N VAL A 182 -4.68 3.40 -17.72
CA VAL A 182 -5.42 2.37 -18.45
C VAL A 182 -6.54 1.85 -17.58
N PRO A 183 -7.80 1.94 -18.04
CA PRO A 183 -8.93 1.40 -17.30
C PRO A 183 -8.76 -0.08 -16.99
N LYS A 184 -9.01 -0.47 -15.73
CA LYS A 184 -8.99 -1.87 -15.24
C LYS A 184 -7.63 -2.57 -15.33
N VAL A 185 -6.57 -1.86 -15.67
CA VAL A 185 -5.20 -2.37 -15.63
C VAL A 185 -4.48 -1.68 -14.51
N SER A 186 -3.70 -2.47 -13.79
CA SER A 186 -2.92 -1.97 -12.67
C SER A 186 -1.50 -2.44 -12.81
N PHE A 187 -0.58 -1.50 -12.65
CA PHE A 187 0.83 -1.74 -12.89
C PHE A 187 1.51 -2.20 -11.59
N ILE A 188 2.12 -3.38 -11.60
CA ILE A 188 2.98 -3.82 -10.50
C ILE A 188 4.38 -3.23 -10.69
N MET A 189 4.85 -2.52 -9.68
CA MET A 189 6.12 -1.83 -9.65
C MET A 189 7.05 -2.52 -8.65
N ASP A 190 8.33 -2.65 -9.00
CA ASP A 190 9.36 -3.00 -8.02
C ASP A 190 9.70 -1.75 -7.18
N THR A 191 9.53 -1.81 -5.87
CA THR A 191 9.81 -0.66 -4.98
C THR A 191 11.29 -0.27 -4.94
N SER A 192 12.19 -1.18 -5.32
CA SER A 192 13.63 -0.87 -5.44
C SER A 192 13.96 -0.04 -6.68
N GLU A 193 13.18 -0.16 -7.76
CA GLU A 193 13.34 0.60 -9.00
C GLU A 193 12.47 1.86 -9.02
N TYR A 194 11.26 1.77 -8.43
CA TYR A 194 10.26 2.82 -8.41
C TYR A 194 9.83 3.09 -6.95
N PRO A 195 10.69 3.74 -6.14
CA PRO A 195 10.37 4.04 -4.75
C PRO A 195 9.21 5.03 -4.63
N SER A 196 8.53 5.00 -3.49
CA SER A 196 7.55 6.03 -3.11
C SER A 196 8.20 7.16 -2.35
N PHE A 197 7.71 8.37 -2.59
CA PHE A 197 8.11 9.60 -1.91
C PHE A 197 6.93 10.15 -1.14
N VAL A 198 7.06 10.28 0.19
CA VAL A 198 5.98 10.83 1.04
C VAL A 198 5.70 12.27 0.64
N GLY A 199 4.42 12.59 0.46
CA GLY A 199 3.94 13.92 0.09
C GLY A 199 3.89 14.88 1.29
N GLU A 200 3.65 16.14 0.97
CA GLU A 200 3.64 17.24 1.93
C GLU A 200 2.60 17.05 3.04
N GLN A 201 2.88 17.62 4.22
CA GLN A 201 2.01 17.48 5.40
C GLN A 201 0.55 17.87 5.14
N TYR A 202 0.31 18.90 4.31
CA TYR A 202 -1.04 19.40 4.02
C TYR A 202 -1.87 18.45 3.14
N HIS A 203 -1.25 17.45 2.51
CA HIS A 203 -1.96 16.36 1.84
C HIS A 203 -2.25 15.17 2.75
N GLN A 204 -1.61 15.11 3.92
CA GLN A 204 -1.75 13.97 4.82
C GLN A 204 -3.04 14.09 5.62
N PHE A 205 -3.80 13.00 5.63
CA PHE A 205 -5.05 12.86 6.37
C PHE A 205 -6.06 13.95 6.05
N HIS A 206 -6.17 14.30 4.77
CA HIS A 206 -7.09 15.31 4.27
C HIS A 206 -8.47 14.70 3.95
N ASP A 207 -9.51 15.53 3.97
CA ASP A 207 -10.84 15.19 3.46
C ASP A 207 -10.80 14.79 1.99
N GLY A 208 -11.73 13.92 1.57
CA GLY A 208 -11.85 13.53 0.18
C GLY A 208 -12.40 14.65 -0.69
N PHE A 209 -12.22 14.52 -2.01
CA PHE A 209 -12.67 15.54 -2.96
C PHE A 209 -14.18 15.43 -3.27
N ALA A 210 -14.78 14.24 -3.10
CA ALA A 210 -16.18 14.05 -3.46
C ALA A 210 -17.13 14.67 -2.43
N PHE A 211 -18.31 15.09 -2.89
CA PHE A 211 -19.33 15.65 -2.01
C PHE A 211 -19.71 14.67 -0.91
N GLY A 212 -19.50 15.07 0.35
CA GLY A 212 -19.80 14.26 1.52
C GLY A 212 -18.60 13.52 2.10
N GLU A 213 -17.42 13.60 1.50
CA GLU A 213 -16.17 13.01 2.03
C GLU A 213 -15.48 13.91 3.07
N ASN A 214 -16.24 14.41 4.04
CA ASN A 214 -15.67 15.09 5.20
C ASN A 214 -15.40 14.05 6.29
N TYR A 215 -14.15 13.92 6.70
CA TYR A 215 -13.71 12.95 7.68
C TYR A 215 -13.68 13.58 9.09
N PRO A 216 -13.75 12.76 10.15
CA PRO A 216 -13.76 13.28 11.51
C PRO A 216 -12.42 13.92 11.88
N ASN A 217 -12.44 14.90 12.78
CA ASN A 217 -11.24 15.57 13.30
C ASN A 217 -10.20 14.59 13.90
N SER A 218 -10.64 13.42 14.39
CA SER A 218 -9.73 12.36 14.86
C SER A 218 -8.84 11.81 13.74
N TYR A 219 -9.30 11.82 12.49
CA TYR A 219 -8.49 11.51 11.31
C TYR A 219 -7.70 12.73 10.84
N ASN A 220 -8.35 13.88 10.65
CA ASN A 220 -7.71 15.10 10.10
C ASN A 220 -6.55 15.63 10.98
N SER A 221 -6.56 15.33 12.28
CA SER A 221 -5.48 15.75 13.20
C SER A 221 -4.25 14.83 13.20
N LEU A 222 -4.28 13.68 12.53
CA LEU A 222 -3.17 12.71 12.52
C LEU A 222 -1.89 13.30 11.92
N ALA A 223 -1.97 14.09 10.84
CA ALA A 223 -0.82 14.75 10.23
C ALA A 223 -0.03 15.60 11.24
N SER A 224 -0.76 16.38 12.04
CA SER A 224 -0.19 17.21 13.09
C SER A 224 0.35 16.37 14.25
N ALA A 225 -0.31 15.27 14.60
CA ALA A 225 0.15 14.36 15.65
C ALA A 225 1.48 13.69 15.28
N PHE A 226 1.62 13.20 14.04
CA PHE A 226 2.85 12.60 13.54
C PHE A 226 4.00 13.61 13.39
N ALA A 227 3.72 14.81 12.88
CA ALA A 227 4.73 15.87 12.83
C ALA A 227 5.24 16.27 14.22
N LYS A 228 4.36 16.34 15.23
CA LYS A 228 4.75 16.58 16.63
C LYS A 228 5.62 15.47 17.20
N LYS A 229 5.51 14.24 16.68
CA LYS A 229 6.35 13.09 17.03
C LYS A 229 7.67 13.07 16.25
N GLY A 230 7.90 14.02 15.36
CA GLY A 230 9.14 14.18 14.61
C GLY A 230 9.13 13.56 13.21
N GLU A 231 7.96 13.19 12.69
CA GLU A 231 7.86 12.78 11.28
C GLU A 231 8.12 13.96 10.34
N ASP A 232 8.99 13.75 9.34
CA ASP A 232 9.35 14.75 8.33
C ASP A 232 8.58 14.49 7.03
N PHE A 233 7.66 15.41 6.70
CA PHE A 233 6.88 15.40 5.45
C PHE A 233 7.57 16.18 4.32
N GLY A 234 8.86 16.47 4.47
CA GLY A 234 9.66 17.17 3.48
C GLY A 234 9.35 18.67 3.39
N LYS A 235 10.10 19.34 2.50
CA LYS A 235 9.97 20.78 2.22
C LYS A 235 9.82 20.99 0.72
N CYS A 236 8.58 20.96 0.26
CA CYS A 236 8.22 21.40 -1.07
C CYS A 236 7.77 22.85 -1.06
N PRO A 237 7.97 23.60 -2.16
CA PRO A 237 7.38 24.92 -2.27
C PRO A 237 5.86 24.77 -2.22
N ASN A 238 5.21 25.38 -1.24
CA ASN A 238 3.76 25.48 -1.26
C ASN A 238 3.36 26.20 -2.54
N GLY A 239 2.37 25.68 -3.27
CA GLY A 239 1.77 26.32 -4.44
C GLY A 239 1.06 27.65 -4.14
N SER A 240 1.42 28.34 -3.05
CA SER A 240 0.85 29.62 -2.61
C SER A 240 1.28 30.77 -3.53
N LEU A 241 0.73 30.76 -4.73
CA LEU A 241 0.32 31.95 -5.47
C LEU A 241 -1.17 31.76 -5.79
N GLY A 242 -2.06 31.89 -4.78
CA GLY A 242 -3.47 32.14 -5.09
C GLY A 242 -4.59 31.64 -4.17
N ILE A 243 -4.34 30.82 -3.14
CA ILE A 243 -5.40 30.47 -2.16
C ILE A 243 -5.03 31.05 -0.81
N GLY A 244 -5.80 32.05 -0.40
CA GLY A 244 -5.51 32.91 0.74
C GLY A 244 -5.53 32.20 2.09
N LEU A 245 -4.86 32.87 3.03
CA LEU A 245 -4.82 32.77 4.49
C LEU A 245 -6.18 32.48 5.20
N GLY A 246 -6.88 31.40 4.86
CA GLY A 246 -8.21 31.13 5.42
C GLY A 246 -8.68 29.68 5.37
N GLY A 247 -7.78 28.71 5.17
CA GLY A 247 -8.13 27.29 5.19
C GLY A 247 -6.97 26.46 5.74
N LEU A 248 -6.79 26.52 7.06
CA LEU A 248 -6.01 25.59 7.88
C LEU A 248 -6.95 25.06 8.96
#